data_AF-A0A961QN10-F1
#
_entry.id   AF-A0A961QN10-F1
#
_cell.length_a   1.000
_cell.length_b   1.000
_cell.length_c   1.000
_cell.angle_alpha   90.00
_cell.angle_beta   90.00
_cell.angle_gamma   90.00
#
_symmetry.space_group_name_H-M   'P 1'
#
loop_
_entity.id
_entity.type
_entity.pdbx_description
1 polymer ?
#
loop_
_entity_poly.entity_id
_entity_poly.type
_entity_poly.pdbx_seq_one_letter_code
_entity_poly.pdbx_strand_id
1 'polypeptide(L)'
;VLTFAPLPLGNSPRGSLGREMERRFEAYKSRVVRPFFRDHFARIDRQVVLVDVLGAIHSGPAALEDLRRAMAGILTAFRPGTAGWLASLLGARRVERILFAATKADHLHHTQHARLTAITGALLREAKDRADFAGARTLAMSLAALRTTTEETVPHEGRSVEAVRGTLMDGRRAAFYPGALPDDPAQLLSPARAGAARWLDADYAVMSFAPAELRLKPGEGPPHIRLDRAAEFLIGDKL
;
A
#
# COMPACT_ATOMS: atom_id res chain seq x y z
N VAL A 1 -11.67 -22.96 -14.31
CA VAL A 1 -10.30 -23.01 -13.72
C VAL A 1 -10.27 -22.53 -12.26
N LEU A 2 -11.25 -21.73 -11.81
CA LEU A 2 -11.30 -21.17 -10.45
C LEU A 2 -12.17 -21.95 -9.47
N THR A 3 -12.69 -23.11 -9.86
CA THR A 3 -13.59 -23.91 -9.03
C THR A 3 -12.81 -24.91 -8.17
N PHE A 4 -11.94 -24.42 -7.28
CA PHE A 4 -11.22 -25.25 -6.32
C PHE A 4 -11.15 -24.58 -4.94
N ALA A 5 -10.86 -25.37 -3.89
CA ALA A 5 -10.75 -24.89 -2.52
C ALA A 5 -9.62 -25.64 -1.79
N PRO A 6 -9.00 -25.04 -0.75
CA PRO A 6 -8.07 -25.75 0.10
C PRO A 6 -8.79 -26.92 0.80
N LEU A 7 -8.14 -28.09 0.82
CA LEU A 7 -8.62 -29.28 1.52
C LEU A 7 -7.64 -29.65 2.64
N PRO A 8 -8.10 -30.28 3.73
CA PRO A 8 -7.22 -30.83 4.75
C PRO A 8 -6.18 -31.76 4.13
N LEU A 9 -4.96 -31.74 4.67
CA LEU A 9 -3.88 -32.61 4.22
C LEU A 9 -4.29 -34.08 4.43
N GLY A 10 -4.14 -34.90 3.39
CA GLY A 10 -4.50 -36.31 3.43
C GLY A 10 -4.30 -37.01 2.08
N ASN A 11 -4.50 -38.33 2.07
CA ASN A 11 -4.38 -39.11 0.84
C ASN A 11 -5.44 -38.71 -0.19
N SER A 12 -5.00 -38.39 -1.41
CA SER A 12 -5.86 -38.01 -2.54
C SER A 12 -5.82 -39.08 -3.64
N PRO A 13 -6.48 -40.24 -3.44
CA PRO A 13 -6.47 -41.33 -4.42
C PRO A 13 -7.13 -40.91 -5.74
N ARG A 14 -6.90 -41.70 -6.80
CA ARG A 14 -7.57 -41.50 -8.09
C ARG A 14 -9.09 -41.50 -7.93
N GLY A 15 -9.76 -40.56 -8.61
CA GLY A 15 -11.22 -40.38 -8.54
C GLY A 15 -11.71 -39.63 -7.30
N SER A 16 -10.84 -39.27 -6.35
CA SER A 16 -11.24 -38.50 -5.16
C SER A 16 -11.43 -37.01 -5.47
N LEU A 17 -12.22 -36.35 -4.61
CA LEU A 17 -12.36 -34.90 -4.62
C LEU A 17 -11.01 -34.19 -4.42
N GLY A 18 -10.14 -34.75 -3.56
CA GLY A 18 -8.79 -34.24 -3.33
C GLY A 18 -7.98 -34.10 -4.61
N ARG A 19 -8.00 -35.16 -5.43
CA ARG A 19 -7.30 -35.19 -6.71
C ARG A 19 -7.92 -34.25 -7.75
N GLU A 20 -9.24 -34.07 -7.72
CA GLU A 20 -9.93 -33.09 -8.56
C GLU A 20 -9.50 -31.65 -8.21
N MET A 21 -9.44 -31.31 -6.92
CA MET A 21 -9.00 -29.99 -6.45
C MET A 21 -7.53 -29.72 -6.81
N GLU A 22 -6.65 -30.70 -6.62
CA GLU A 22 -5.25 -30.62 -7.03
C GLU A 22 -5.12 -30.37 -8.54
N ARG A 23 -5.83 -31.14 -9.37
CA ARG A 23 -5.80 -30.95 -10.83
C ARG A 23 -6.27 -29.54 -11.23
N ARG A 24 -7.33 -29.04 -10.59
CA ARG A 24 -7.84 -27.67 -10.86
C ARG A 24 -6.86 -26.60 -10.41
N PHE A 25 -6.16 -26.80 -9.29
CA PHE A 25 -5.10 -25.91 -8.83
C PHE A 25 -3.90 -25.90 -9.79
N GLU A 26 -3.46 -27.06 -10.29
CA GLU A 26 -2.40 -27.12 -11.33
C GLU A 26 -2.82 -26.44 -12.65
N ALA A 27 -4.08 -26.62 -13.05
CA ALA A 27 -4.63 -25.93 -14.20
C ALA A 27 -4.66 -24.40 -13.99
N TYR A 28 -4.99 -23.93 -12.78
CA TYR A 28 -4.94 -22.51 -12.43
C TYR A 28 -3.50 -21.97 -12.51
N LYS A 29 -2.52 -22.68 -11.93
CA LYS A 29 -1.11 -22.27 -12.00
C LYS A 29 -0.61 -22.18 -13.45
N SER A 30 -0.90 -23.17 -14.28
CA SER A 30 -0.40 -23.24 -15.65
C SER A 30 -1.11 -22.30 -16.62
N ARG A 31 -2.42 -22.09 -16.45
CA ARG A 31 -3.24 -21.29 -17.40
C ARG A 31 -3.49 -19.85 -16.97
N VAL A 32 -3.34 -19.53 -15.69
CA VAL A 32 -3.60 -18.18 -15.16
C VAL A 32 -2.33 -17.56 -14.58
N VAL A 33 -1.70 -18.21 -13.60
CA VAL A 33 -0.56 -17.63 -12.88
C VAL A 33 0.67 -17.50 -13.79
N ARG A 34 1.14 -18.58 -14.42
CA ARG A 34 2.35 -18.54 -15.28
C ARG A 34 2.23 -17.55 -16.44
N PRO A 35 1.12 -17.51 -17.22
CA PRO A 35 0.96 -16.53 -18.29
C PRO A 35 0.95 -15.08 -17.79
N PHE A 36 0.32 -14.79 -16.65
CA PHE A 36 0.34 -13.45 -16.08
C PHE A 36 1.78 -12.95 -15.82
N PHE A 37 2.61 -13.76 -15.17
CA PHE A 37 4.00 -13.38 -14.91
C PHE A 37 4.84 -13.24 -16.18
N ARG A 38 4.66 -14.13 -17.15
CA ARG A 38 5.42 -14.11 -18.41
C ARG A 38 5.01 -12.96 -19.32
N ASP A 39 3.72 -12.75 -19.50
CA ASP A 39 3.19 -11.88 -20.56
C ASP A 39 3.01 -10.43 -20.10
N HIS A 40 2.80 -10.21 -18.80
CA HIS A 40 2.56 -8.90 -18.22
C HIS A 40 3.70 -8.48 -17.30
N PHE A 41 3.97 -9.28 -16.27
CA PHE A 41 4.91 -8.89 -15.20
C PHE A 41 6.34 -8.70 -15.71
N ALA A 42 6.78 -9.53 -16.67
CA ALA A 42 8.11 -9.43 -17.27
C ALA A 42 8.36 -8.14 -18.08
N ARG A 43 7.32 -7.34 -18.35
CA ARG A 43 7.41 -6.08 -19.11
C ARG A 43 7.42 -4.83 -18.22
N ILE A 44 7.29 -5.00 -16.91
CA ILE A 44 7.17 -3.88 -15.97
C ILE A 44 8.56 -3.35 -15.62
N ASP A 45 8.81 -2.08 -15.97
CA ASP A 45 10.06 -1.38 -15.67
C ASP A 45 9.96 -0.53 -14.38
N ARG A 46 8.74 -0.10 -14.03
CA ARG A 46 8.43 0.80 -12.91
C ARG A 46 7.18 0.30 -12.19
N GLN A 47 7.21 0.25 -10.87
CA GLN A 47 6.10 -0.26 -10.07
C GLN A 47 5.71 0.73 -8.98
N VAL A 48 4.41 0.91 -8.79
CA VAL A 48 3.84 1.54 -7.59
C VAL A 48 3.06 0.49 -6.80
N VAL A 49 3.27 0.45 -5.49
CA VAL A 49 2.54 -0.38 -4.53
C VAL A 49 1.77 0.57 -3.63
N LEU A 50 0.45 0.63 -3.84
CA LEU A 50 -0.45 1.48 -3.06
C LEU A 50 -0.88 0.74 -1.79
N VAL A 51 -0.75 1.40 -0.63
CA VAL A 51 -0.99 0.79 0.68
C VAL A 51 -1.86 1.71 1.53
N ASP A 52 -3.01 1.23 1.97
CA ASP A 52 -3.88 1.95 2.91
C ASP A 52 -3.42 1.70 4.36
N VAL A 53 -2.30 2.33 4.73
CA VAL A 53 -1.71 2.19 6.07
C VAL A 53 -2.62 2.80 7.14
N LEU A 54 -3.29 3.92 6.84
CA LEU A 54 -4.20 4.56 7.78
C LEU A 54 -5.42 3.68 8.08
N GLY A 55 -6.04 3.10 7.05
CA GLY A 55 -7.14 2.16 7.22
C GLY A 55 -6.74 0.93 8.04
N ALA A 56 -5.51 0.42 7.85
CA ALA A 56 -4.99 -0.70 8.64
C ALA A 56 -4.77 -0.33 10.11
N ILE A 57 -4.20 0.86 10.41
CA ILE A 57 -4.04 1.35 11.78
C ILE A 57 -5.40 1.51 12.46
N HIS A 58 -6.39 2.09 11.75
CA HIS A 58 -7.76 2.25 12.23
C HIS A 58 -8.43 0.91 12.55
N SER A 59 -8.20 -0.10 11.71
CA SER A 59 -8.78 -1.45 11.89
C SER A 59 -8.10 -2.25 13.02
N GLY A 60 -7.03 -1.73 13.61
CA GLY A 60 -6.38 -2.29 14.78
C GLY A 60 -5.11 -3.11 14.47
N PRO A 61 -4.43 -3.62 15.53
CA PRO A 61 -3.12 -4.24 15.38
C PRO A 61 -3.11 -5.49 14.51
N ALA A 62 -4.18 -6.29 14.54
CA ALA A 62 -4.31 -7.49 13.72
C ALA A 62 -4.33 -7.16 12.21
N ALA A 63 -5.06 -6.12 11.81
CA ALA A 63 -5.13 -5.68 10.41
C ALA A 63 -3.79 -5.12 9.92
N LEU A 64 -3.08 -4.37 10.78
CA LEU A 64 -1.75 -3.87 10.46
C LEU A 64 -0.72 -5.00 10.28
N GLU A 65 -0.75 -6.02 11.13
CA GLU A 65 0.15 -7.18 11.01
C GLU A 65 -0.21 -8.07 9.82
N ASP A 66 -1.49 -8.26 9.52
CA ASP A 66 -1.93 -8.99 8.32
C ASP A 66 -1.47 -8.27 7.05
N LEU A 67 -1.66 -6.94 6.97
CA LEU A 67 -1.12 -6.12 5.88
C LEU A 67 0.39 -6.30 5.74
N ARG A 68 1.14 -6.27 6.85
CA ARG A 68 2.59 -6.49 6.84
C ARG A 68 2.97 -7.84 6.23
N ARG A 69 2.31 -8.92 6.66
CA ARG A 69 2.57 -10.30 6.19
C ARG A 69 2.17 -10.48 4.73
N ALA A 70 1.00 -9.98 4.35
CA ALA A 70 0.52 -10.01 2.98
C ALA A 70 1.49 -9.28 2.05
N MET A 71 1.96 -8.10 2.46
CA MET A 71 2.96 -7.35 1.69
C MET A 71 4.29 -8.09 1.62
N ALA A 72 4.82 -8.60 2.73
CA ALA A 72 6.05 -9.39 2.72
C ALA A 72 5.96 -10.58 1.75
N GLY A 73 4.82 -11.29 1.74
CA GLY A 73 4.53 -12.40 0.83
C GLY A 73 4.41 -11.96 -0.64
N ILE A 74 3.56 -10.98 -0.95
CA ILE A 74 3.37 -10.47 -2.32
C ILE A 74 4.69 -9.96 -2.89
N LEU A 75 5.48 -9.27 -2.07
CA LEU A 75 6.75 -8.68 -2.47
C LEU A 75 7.86 -9.73 -2.67
N THR A 76 7.72 -10.97 -2.16
CA THR A 76 8.61 -12.08 -2.57
C THR A 76 8.38 -12.52 -4.02
N ALA A 77 7.16 -12.36 -4.54
CA ALA A 77 6.84 -12.75 -5.91
C ALA A 77 7.41 -11.77 -6.94
N PHE A 78 7.73 -10.55 -6.51
CA PHE A 78 8.43 -9.59 -7.34
C PHE A 78 9.87 -10.05 -7.43
N ARG A 79 10.31 -10.47 -8.62
CA ARG A 79 11.71 -10.73 -8.95
C ARG A 79 12.37 -9.38 -9.24
N PRO A 80 12.90 -8.66 -8.24
CA PRO A 80 13.39 -7.31 -8.45
C PRO A 80 14.81 -7.41 -9.05
N GLY A 81 15.31 -6.33 -9.61
CA GLY A 81 16.75 -6.17 -9.80
C GLY A 81 17.26 -5.72 -11.16
N THR A 82 18.56 -5.44 -11.24
CA THR A 82 19.21 -5.01 -12.48
C THR A 82 19.41 -6.19 -13.43
N ALA A 83 19.08 -6.01 -14.70
CA ALA A 83 19.58 -6.91 -15.74
C ALA A 83 21.09 -6.64 -15.89
N GLY A 84 21.93 -7.68 -15.77
CA GLY A 84 23.32 -7.55 -16.21
C GLY A 84 23.35 -7.08 -17.68
N TRP A 85 24.40 -6.37 -18.09
CA TRP A 85 24.50 -5.77 -19.42
C TRP A 85 24.14 -6.75 -20.57
N LEU A 86 24.52 -8.03 -20.43
CA LEU A 86 24.22 -9.10 -21.38
C LEU A 86 22.73 -9.50 -21.42
N ALA A 87 22.03 -9.46 -20.29
CA ALA A 87 20.60 -9.78 -20.20
C ALA A 87 19.72 -8.62 -20.72
N SER A 88 20.21 -7.38 -20.56
CA SER A 88 19.58 -6.19 -21.15
C SER A 88 19.63 -6.22 -22.69
N LEU A 89 20.76 -6.66 -23.27
CA LEU A 89 20.93 -6.91 -24.72
C LEU A 89 19.98 -7.99 -25.27
N LEU A 90 19.54 -8.93 -24.43
CA LEU A 90 18.58 -9.98 -24.78
C LEU A 90 17.11 -9.60 -24.48
N GLY A 91 16.84 -8.34 -24.15
CA GLY A 91 15.48 -7.83 -23.96
C GLY A 91 14.82 -8.16 -22.62
N ALA A 92 15.59 -8.61 -21.62
CA ALA A 92 15.06 -8.84 -20.27
C ALA A 92 14.84 -7.50 -19.55
N ARG A 93 13.59 -7.06 -19.49
CA ARG A 93 13.15 -5.94 -18.65
C ARG A 93 13.00 -6.39 -17.20
N ARG A 94 13.53 -5.60 -16.27
CA ARG A 94 13.37 -5.82 -14.83
C ARG A 94 13.00 -4.51 -14.16
N VAL A 95 12.30 -4.59 -13.04
CA VAL A 95 11.80 -3.43 -12.32
C VAL A 95 12.96 -2.63 -11.74
N GLU A 96 13.21 -1.44 -12.28
CA GLU A 96 14.29 -0.54 -11.86
C GLU A 96 13.88 0.30 -10.65
N ARG A 97 12.59 0.67 -10.55
CA ARG A 97 12.08 1.56 -9.50
C ARG A 97 10.78 1.05 -8.92
N ILE A 98 10.69 1.03 -7.58
CA ILE A 98 9.50 0.62 -6.84
C ILE A 98 9.13 1.72 -5.83
N LEU A 99 7.94 2.30 -6.00
CA LEU A 99 7.37 3.26 -5.06
C LEU A 99 6.39 2.56 -4.12
N PHE A 100 6.68 2.57 -2.83
CA PHE A 100 5.75 2.18 -1.77
C PHE A 100 4.98 3.41 -1.31
N ALA A 101 3.71 3.50 -1.70
CA ALA A 101 2.89 4.69 -1.51
C ALA A 101 1.80 4.45 -0.47
N ALA A 102 1.90 5.11 0.69
CA ALA A 102 0.78 5.22 1.61
C ALA A 102 -0.27 6.17 1.02
N THR A 103 -1.46 5.63 0.75
CA THR A 103 -2.55 6.39 0.12
C THR A 103 -3.35 7.20 1.14
N LYS A 104 -4.22 8.08 0.62
CA LYS A 104 -5.16 8.90 1.42
C LYS A 104 -4.46 9.77 2.45
N ALA A 105 -3.26 10.26 2.14
CA ALA A 105 -2.50 11.14 3.05
C ALA A 105 -3.24 12.45 3.36
N ASP A 106 -4.22 12.85 2.55
CA ASP A 106 -5.10 13.99 2.79
C ASP A 106 -6.02 13.77 4.01
N HIS A 107 -6.23 12.54 4.47
CA HIS A 107 -6.94 12.27 5.72
C HIS A 107 -6.13 12.65 6.97
N LEU A 108 -4.90 13.15 6.79
CA LEU A 108 -4.03 13.67 7.83
C LEU A 108 -3.59 15.08 7.50
N HIS A 109 -3.44 15.89 8.55
CA HIS A 109 -2.74 17.17 8.46
C HIS A 109 -1.28 16.95 8.05
N HIS A 110 -0.68 17.85 7.27
CA HIS A 110 0.68 17.69 6.71
C HIS A 110 1.75 17.39 7.75
N THR A 111 1.57 17.88 8.98
CA THR A 111 2.46 17.62 10.12
C THR A 111 2.64 16.13 10.42
N GLN A 112 1.68 15.28 10.04
CA GLN A 112 1.73 13.83 10.25
C GLN A 112 2.21 13.03 9.02
N HIS A 113 2.37 13.66 7.84
CA HIS A 113 2.74 12.95 6.61
C HIS A 113 4.12 12.27 6.68
N ALA A 114 5.07 12.93 7.35
CA ALA A 114 6.41 12.36 7.56
C ALA A 114 6.33 11.08 8.41
N ARG A 115 5.48 11.06 9.45
CA ARG A 115 5.24 9.89 10.30
C ARG A 115 4.57 8.76 9.52
N LEU A 116 3.54 9.08 8.73
CA LEU A 116 2.90 8.09 7.86
C LEU A 116 3.90 7.47 6.86
N THR A 117 4.77 8.29 6.28
CA THR A 117 5.86 7.82 5.40
C THR A 117 6.82 6.91 6.15
N ALA A 118 7.25 7.29 7.36
CA ALA A 118 8.15 6.49 8.19
C ALA A 118 7.52 5.13 8.60
N ILE A 119 6.25 5.14 8.99
CA ILE A 119 5.48 3.92 9.32
C ILE A 119 5.40 3.01 8.09
N THR A 120 5.10 3.55 6.91
CA THR A 120 5.06 2.78 5.66
C THR A 120 6.40 2.13 5.35
N GLY A 121 7.50 2.89 5.47
CA GLY A 121 8.85 2.39 5.28
C GLY A 121 9.22 1.29 6.28
N ALA A 122 8.82 1.42 7.54
CA ALA A 122 9.07 0.41 8.57
C ALA A 122 8.21 -0.85 8.40
N LEU A 123 6.94 -0.69 8.03
CA LEU A 123 6.00 -1.79 7.75
C LEU A 123 6.52 -2.65 6.60
N LEU A 124 7.04 -2.01 5.55
CA LEU A 124 7.47 -2.66 4.31
C LEU A 124 8.98 -2.88 4.22
N ARG A 125 9.71 -2.73 5.34
CA ARG A 125 11.17 -2.77 5.39
C ARG A 125 11.75 -4.03 4.74
N GLU A 126 11.23 -5.21 5.09
CA GLU A 126 11.73 -6.49 4.56
C GLU A 126 11.64 -6.56 3.03
N ALA A 127 10.54 -6.07 2.48
CA ALA A 127 10.33 -6.04 1.04
C ALA A 127 11.17 -4.96 0.35
N LYS A 128 11.31 -3.80 0.99
CA LYS A 128 12.17 -2.72 0.54
C LYS A 128 13.62 -3.18 0.45
N ASP A 129 14.15 -3.76 1.53
CA ASP A 129 15.53 -4.23 1.63
C ASP A 129 15.80 -5.35 0.61
N ARG A 130 14.86 -6.27 0.40
CA ARG A 130 14.97 -7.30 -0.64
C ARG A 130 15.02 -6.72 -2.05
N ALA A 131 14.19 -5.72 -2.35
CA ALA A 131 14.16 -5.06 -3.64
C ALA A 131 15.44 -4.25 -3.89
N ASP A 132 15.90 -3.51 -2.88
CA ASP A 132 17.17 -2.77 -2.93
C ASP A 132 18.35 -3.73 -3.13
N PHE A 133 18.40 -4.86 -2.40
CA PHE A 133 19.44 -5.88 -2.54
C PHE A 133 19.46 -6.50 -3.94
N ALA A 134 18.29 -6.65 -4.56
CA ALA A 134 18.22 -7.15 -5.93
C ALA A 134 18.66 -6.11 -6.97
N GLY A 135 18.75 -4.83 -6.61
CA GLY A 135 19.21 -3.73 -7.48
C GLY A 135 18.10 -2.80 -7.97
N ALA A 136 16.88 -2.91 -7.45
CA ALA A 136 15.82 -1.94 -7.71
C ALA A 136 15.96 -0.75 -6.76
N ARG A 137 15.81 0.49 -7.25
CA ARG A 137 15.72 1.67 -6.39
C ARG A 137 14.34 1.74 -5.77
N THR A 138 14.25 1.82 -4.45
CA THR A 138 12.94 1.91 -3.78
C THR A 138 12.77 3.18 -2.95
N LEU A 139 11.52 3.65 -2.87
CA LEU A 139 11.14 4.82 -2.08
C LEU A 139 9.82 4.55 -1.34
N ALA A 140 9.71 5.01 -0.10
CA ALA A 140 8.44 5.09 0.62
C ALA A 140 7.93 6.53 0.63
N MET A 141 6.62 6.74 0.43
CA MET A 141 6.02 8.07 0.35
C MET A 141 4.55 8.03 0.81
N SER A 142 4.11 9.00 1.59
CA SER A 142 2.68 9.29 1.76
C SER A 142 2.17 10.20 0.65
N LEU A 143 1.09 9.82 -0.03
CA LEU A 143 0.48 10.59 -1.11
C LEU A 143 -1.05 10.55 -1.07
N ALA A 144 -1.68 11.46 -1.81
CA ALA A 144 -3.10 11.43 -2.10
C ALA A 144 -3.29 11.70 -3.59
N ALA A 145 -3.86 10.74 -4.32
CA ALA A 145 -4.11 10.89 -5.75
C ALA A 145 -5.19 11.94 -6.03
N LEU A 146 -6.14 12.06 -5.10
CA LEU A 146 -7.17 13.08 -5.09
C LEU A 146 -7.27 13.59 -3.65
N ARG A 147 -7.11 14.90 -3.45
CA ARG A 147 -7.26 15.56 -2.16
C ARG A 147 -8.73 15.88 -1.94
N THR A 148 -9.31 15.31 -0.90
CA THR A 148 -10.74 15.47 -0.53
C THR A 148 -10.95 16.35 0.71
N THR A 149 -9.85 16.77 1.35
CA THR A 149 -9.86 17.54 2.59
C THR A 149 -9.05 18.83 2.50
N THR A 150 -9.34 19.77 3.39
CA THR A 150 -8.53 20.96 3.67
C THR A 150 -7.95 20.87 5.07
N GLU A 151 -6.80 21.49 5.29
CA GLU A 151 -6.17 21.55 6.61
C GLU A 151 -6.84 22.61 7.47
N GLU A 152 -6.96 22.34 8.78
CA GLU A 152 -7.57 23.27 9.72
C GLU A 152 -7.01 23.05 11.13
N THR A 153 -6.76 24.13 11.84
CA THR A 153 -6.44 24.09 13.28
C THR A 153 -7.72 24.30 14.07
N VAL A 154 -8.08 23.34 14.93
CA VAL A 154 -9.33 23.35 15.70
C VAL A 154 -9.02 23.49 17.20
N PRO A 155 -9.68 24.41 17.92
CA PRO A 155 -9.58 24.46 19.37
C PRO A 155 -10.34 23.28 19.99
N HIS A 156 -9.67 22.51 20.83
CA HIS A 156 -10.22 21.35 21.54
C HIS A 156 -9.60 21.26 22.94
N GLU A 157 -10.43 21.23 23.98
CA GLU A 157 -10.01 21.12 25.39
C GLU A 157 -8.90 22.10 25.81
N GLY A 158 -9.00 23.36 25.35
CA GLY A 158 -8.02 24.40 25.66
C GLY A 158 -6.69 24.28 24.90
N ARG A 159 -6.59 23.34 23.95
CA ARG A 159 -5.44 23.16 23.05
C ARG A 159 -5.84 23.36 21.60
N SER A 160 -4.88 23.71 20.76
CA SER A 160 -5.08 23.72 19.30
C SER A 160 -4.67 22.37 18.74
N VAL A 161 -5.52 21.79 17.91
CA VAL A 161 -5.32 20.48 17.29
C VAL A 161 -5.28 20.63 15.78
N GLU A 162 -4.24 20.09 15.15
CA GLU A 162 -4.09 20.08 13.70
C GLU A 162 -4.94 18.97 13.08
N ALA A 163 -6.06 19.38 12.49
CA ALA A 163 -7.09 18.52 11.94
C ALA A 163 -7.22 18.68 10.42
N VAL A 164 -8.08 17.85 9.83
CA VAL A 164 -8.51 18.01 8.44
C VAL A 164 -10.02 18.19 8.38
N ARG A 165 -10.51 19.02 7.47
CA ARG A 165 -11.92 19.22 7.22
C ARG A 165 -12.29 18.71 5.84
N GLY A 166 -13.40 17.99 5.76
CA GLY A 166 -13.97 17.56 4.48
C GLY A 166 -15.48 17.42 4.56
N THR A 167 -16.08 17.03 3.44
CA THR A 167 -17.50 16.67 3.36
C THR A 167 -17.63 15.18 3.64
N LEU A 168 -18.49 14.79 4.55
CA LEU A 168 -18.81 13.39 4.82
C LEU A 168 -19.69 12.82 3.70
N MET A 169 -19.83 11.50 3.69
CA MET A 169 -20.66 10.80 2.69
C MET A 169 -22.14 11.21 2.72
N ASP A 170 -22.61 11.77 3.84
CA ASP A 170 -23.96 12.30 4.01
C ASP A 170 -24.10 13.80 3.67
N GLY A 171 -23.04 14.42 3.13
CA GLY A 171 -23.02 15.82 2.71
C GLY A 171 -22.67 16.82 3.81
N ARG A 172 -22.57 16.41 5.09
CA ARG A 172 -22.20 17.32 6.18
C ARG A 172 -20.71 17.65 6.14
N ARG A 173 -20.33 18.87 6.49
CA ARG A 173 -18.91 19.24 6.66
C ARG A 173 -18.45 18.97 8.08
N ALA A 174 -17.36 18.24 8.25
CA ALA A 174 -16.80 17.90 9.56
C ALA A 174 -15.29 18.11 9.58
N ALA A 175 -14.79 18.63 10.70
CA ALA A 175 -13.38 18.60 11.03
C ALA A 175 -13.07 17.28 11.77
N PHE A 176 -11.92 16.70 11.49
CA PHE A 176 -11.54 15.39 11.97
C PHE A 176 -10.06 15.35 12.36
N TYR A 177 -9.82 14.82 13.55
CA TYR A 177 -8.49 14.51 14.04
C TYR A 177 -8.39 13.00 14.28
N PRO A 178 -7.59 12.26 13.48
CA PRO A 178 -7.50 10.80 13.57
C PRO A 178 -6.68 10.28 14.75
N GLY A 179 -6.17 11.17 15.62
CA GLY A 179 -5.14 10.87 16.60
C GLY A 179 -3.73 11.17 16.07
N ALA A 180 -2.76 11.23 16.99
CA ALA A 180 -1.36 11.43 16.64
C ALA A 180 -0.74 10.08 16.25
N LEU A 181 -0.25 9.98 15.01
CA LEU A 181 0.70 8.93 14.66
C LEU A 181 1.96 9.07 15.52
N PRO A 182 2.54 7.97 16.00
CA PRO A 182 3.75 8.03 16.79
C PRO A 182 4.94 8.47 15.92
N ASP A 183 5.90 9.14 16.54
CA ASP A 183 7.16 9.48 15.87
C ASP A 183 7.99 8.23 15.54
N ASP A 184 7.93 7.21 16.42
CA ASP A 184 8.56 5.91 16.20
C ASP A 184 7.55 4.85 15.71
N PRO A 185 7.69 4.34 14.47
CA PRO A 185 6.87 3.25 13.95
C PRO A 185 6.84 1.99 14.82
N ALA A 186 7.87 1.72 15.61
CA ALA A 186 7.93 0.53 16.48
C ALA A 186 6.81 0.50 17.52
N GLN A 187 6.25 1.67 17.90
CA GLN A 187 5.12 1.76 18.82
C GLN A 187 3.83 1.15 18.24
N LEU A 188 3.66 1.13 16.92
CA LEU A 188 2.55 0.43 16.25
C LEU A 188 2.94 -0.99 15.85
N LEU A 189 4.14 -1.17 15.30
CA LEU A 189 4.55 -2.44 14.72
C LEU A 189 4.84 -3.52 15.76
N SER A 190 5.38 -3.16 16.94
CA SER A 190 5.73 -4.15 17.96
C SER A 190 4.49 -4.77 18.60
N PRO A 191 3.48 -4.00 19.05
CA PRO A 191 2.23 -4.57 19.56
C PRO A 191 1.48 -5.39 18.51
N ALA A 192 1.45 -4.93 17.24
CA ALA A 192 0.84 -5.67 16.14
C ALA A 192 1.50 -7.05 15.94
N ARG A 193 2.84 -7.11 15.94
CA ARG A 193 3.59 -8.38 15.85
C ARG A 193 3.39 -9.28 17.07
N ALA A 194 3.22 -8.68 18.25
CA ALA A 194 2.94 -9.40 19.48
C ALA A 194 1.47 -9.89 19.58
N GLY A 195 0.63 -9.60 18.58
CA GLY A 195 -0.77 -10.04 18.55
C GLY A 195 -1.67 -9.27 19.51
N ALA A 196 -1.36 -7.99 19.79
CA ALA A 196 -2.20 -7.15 20.62
C ALA A 196 -3.64 -7.04 20.06
N ALA A 197 -4.64 -7.13 20.92
CA ALA A 197 -6.05 -7.03 20.51
C ALA A 197 -6.49 -5.59 20.23
N ARG A 198 -5.88 -4.60 20.91
CA ARG A 198 -6.17 -3.17 20.80
C ARG A 198 -4.90 -2.36 20.98
N TRP A 199 -4.92 -1.11 20.53
CA TRP A 199 -3.91 -0.12 20.89
C TRP A 199 -4.04 0.20 22.38
N LEU A 200 -2.93 0.23 23.11
CA LEU A 200 -2.96 0.44 24.57
C LEU A 200 -3.36 1.86 24.96
N ASP A 201 -2.90 2.86 24.20
CA ASP A 201 -3.03 4.28 24.55
C ASP A 201 -3.43 5.18 23.37
N ALA A 202 -4.05 4.63 22.31
CA ALA A 202 -4.38 5.41 21.12
C ALA A 202 -5.68 4.96 20.45
N ASP A 203 -6.64 5.88 20.35
CA ASP A 203 -7.82 5.72 19.52
C ASP A 203 -7.54 6.30 18.13
N TYR A 204 -7.14 5.42 17.21
CA TYR A 204 -7.00 5.80 15.80
C TYR A 204 -8.33 5.64 15.08
N ALA A 205 -8.89 6.77 14.66
CA ALA A 205 -10.07 6.79 13.82
C ALA A 205 -9.68 7.16 12.39
N VAL A 206 -10.38 6.62 11.40
CA VAL A 206 -10.35 7.15 10.03
C VAL A 206 -11.77 7.49 9.61
N MET A 207 -12.00 8.73 9.20
CA MET A 207 -13.25 9.14 8.56
C MET A 207 -13.14 9.01 7.05
N SER A 208 -14.26 8.72 6.41
CA SER A 208 -14.39 8.75 4.95
C SER A 208 -14.96 10.09 4.52
N PHE A 209 -14.25 10.75 3.61
CA PHE A 209 -14.66 12.01 3.02
C PHE A 209 -15.14 11.79 1.58
N ALA A 210 -16.25 12.44 1.23
CA ALA A 210 -16.70 12.54 -0.13
C ALA A 210 -15.74 13.44 -0.93
N PRO A 211 -15.54 13.16 -2.23
CA PRO A 211 -14.82 14.07 -3.12
C PRO A 211 -15.43 15.48 -3.07
N ALA A 212 -14.57 16.50 -3.09
CA ALA A 212 -15.05 17.88 -3.20
C ALA A 212 -15.70 18.10 -4.58
N GLU A 213 -16.70 18.99 -4.64
CA GLU A 213 -17.19 19.48 -5.93
C GLU A 213 -16.09 20.31 -6.61
N LEU A 214 -15.53 19.77 -7.68
CA LEU A 214 -14.45 20.41 -8.43
C LEU A 214 -15.02 21.18 -9.62
N ARG A 215 -14.79 22.49 -9.64
CA ARG A 215 -14.99 23.34 -10.83
C ARG A 215 -13.62 23.69 -11.40
N LEU A 216 -13.06 22.78 -12.22
CA LEU A 216 -11.74 22.94 -12.82
C LEU A 216 -11.84 23.68 -14.16
N LYS A 217 -10.88 24.55 -14.45
CA LYS A 217 -10.72 25.11 -15.79
C LYS A 217 -10.07 24.07 -16.72
N PRO A 218 -10.25 24.19 -18.05
CA PRO A 218 -9.49 23.38 -19.00
C PRO A 218 -7.99 23.50 -18.74
N GLY A 219 -7.30 22.36 -18.60
CA GLY A 219 -5.87 22.29 -18.30
C GLY A 219 -5.52 22.22 -16.80
N GLU A 220 -6.47 22.41 -15.89
CA GLU A 220 -6.25 22.20 -14.45
C GLU A 220 -6.57 20.74 -14.06
N GLY A 221 -5.63 20.10 -13.34
CA GLY A 221 -5.81 18.78 -12.76
C GLY A 221 -6.50 18.84 -11.39
N PRO A 222 -7.08 17.72 -10.92
CA PRO A 222 -7.60 17.64 -9.57
C PRO A 222 -6.48 17.88 -8.52
N PRO A 223 -6.82 18.43 -7.35
CA PRO A 223 -5.83 18.65 -6.30
C PRO A 223 -5.29 17.32 -5.79
N HIS A 224 -3.99 17.25 -5.53
CA HIS A 224 -3.31 16.04 -5.08
C HIS A 224 -2.25 16.34 -4.03
N ILE A 225 -1.70 15.30 -3.42
CA ILE A 225 -0.54 15.39 -2.52
C ILE A 225 0.55 14.49 -3.09
N ARG A 226 1.69 15.09 -3.47
CA ARG A 226 2.93 14.41 -3.89
C ARG A 226 2.84 13.51 -5.14
N LEU A 227 1.82 13.63 -6.00
CA LEU A 227 1.81 12.92 -7.29
C LEU A 227 2.94 13.39 -8.22
N ASP A 228 3.31 14.66 -8.14
CA ASP A 228 4.48 15.27 -8.77
C ASP A 228 5.78 14.55 -8.35
N ARG A 229 5.99 14.36 -7.04
CA ARG A 229 7.17 13.63 -6.53
C ARG A 229 7.13 12.15 -6.88
N ALA A 230 5.95 11.54 -6.91
CA ALA A 230 5.78 10.16 -7.34
C ALA A 230 6.15 10.00 -8.82
N ALA A 231 5.71 10.93 -9.69
CA ALA A 231 6.06 10.95 -11.10
C ALA A 231 7.56 11.18 -11.30
N GLU A 232 8.16 12.15 -10.61
CA GLU A 232 9.61 12.39 -10.65
C GLU A 232 10.40 11.13 -10.29
N PHE A 233 10.04 10.46 -9.19
CA PHE A 233 10.68 9.21 -8.80
C PHE A 233 10.46 8.10 -9.82
N LEU A 234 9.22 7.92 -10.31
CA LEU A 234 8.86 6.79 -11.16
C LEU A 234 9.26 6.94 -12.61
N ILE A 235 9.38 8.15 -13.16
CA ILE A 235 9.61 8.38 -14.59
C ILE A 235 10.50 9.59 -14.91
N GLY A 236 10.90 10.41 -13.93
CA GLY A 236 11.66 11.65 -14.17
C GLY A 236 13.03 11.48 -14.83
N ASP A 237 13.63 10.28 -14.79
CA ASP A 237 14.89 9.97 -15.49
C ASP A 237 14.72 9.55 -16.95
N LYS A 238 13.48 9.49 -17.44
CA LYS A 238 13.14 9.12 -18.83
C LYS A 238 12.53 10.30 -19.59
N LEU A 239 12.46 11.47 -18.96
CA LEU A 239 12.03 12.75 -19.54
C LEU A 239 13.25 13.60 -19.85
#